data_AF-A0A838VG40-F1
#
_entry.id   AF-A0A838VG40-F1
#
_cell.length_a   1.000
_cell.length_b   1.000
_cell.length_c   1.000
_cell.angle_alpha   90.00
_cell.angle_beta   90.00
_cell.angle_gamma   90.00
#
_symmetry.space_group_name_H-M   'P 1'
#
loop_
_entity.id
_entity.type
_entity.pdbx_description
1 polymer ?
#
loop_
_entity_poly.entity_id
_entity_poly.type
_entity_poly.pdbx_seq_one_letter_code
_entity_poly.pdbx_strand_id
1 'polypeptide(L)'
;LGDGQSQALCFSSLGIAYLVIQEPQKAIKYLEDAFKTAQASGDLYLQGRNLANLSEAYYSLLSFEKAIYTGCLGMYLLQQIASREWRQPAGLITIIQGQMGVEAFQNALQQNRPRIISLIGVDGYDYLPHLLEEYKQLM
;
A
#
# COMPACT_ATOMS: atom_id res chain seq x y z
N LEU A 1 -8.82 -4.45 27.16
CA LEU A 1 -7.72 -3.48 27.32
C LEU A 1 -6.54 -4.03 26.52
N GLY A 2 -6.19 -3.59 25.31
CA GLY A 2 -6.62 -2.42 24.55
C GLY A 2 -7.39 -2.77 23.27
N ASP A 3 -8.02 -1.74 22.71
CA ASP A 3 -8.69 -1.80 21.42
C ASP A 3 -7.66 -1.97 20.30
N GLY A 4 -7.88 -2.94 19.41
CA GLY A 4 -6.99 -3.26 18.30
C GLY A 4 -6.68 -2.06 17.41
N GLN A 5 -7.62 -1.11 17.27
CA GLN A 5 -7.38 0.14 16.55
C GLN A 5 -6.28 0.99 17.19
N SER A 6 -6.30 1.13 18.52
CA SER A 6 -5.27 1.88 19.25
C SER A 6 -3.90 1.22 19.13
N GLN A 7 -3.85 -0.12 19.16
CA GLN A 7 -2.60 -0.85 18.96
C GLN A 7 -2.07 -0.70 17.52
N ALA A 8 -2.95 -0.79 16.52
CA ALA A 8 -2.59 -0.57 15.12
C ALA A 8 -2.04 0.85 14.91
N LEU A 9 -2.66 1.88 15.50
CA LEU A 9 -2.18 3.27 15.46
C LEU A 9 -0.80 3.45 16.08
N CYS A 10 -0.54 2.81 17.23
CA CYS A 10 0.78 2.84 17.87
C CYS A 10 1.86 2.24 16.95
N PHE A 11 1.62 1.07 16.38
CA PHE A 11 2.55 0.45 15.44
C PHE A 11 2.71 1.28 14.16
N SER A 12 1.62 1.84 13.62
CA SER A 12 1.66 2.73 12.45
C SER A 12 2.56 3.93 12.71
N SER A 13 2.43 4.55 13.89
CA SER A 13 3.21 5.73 14.29
C SER A 13 4.70 5.42 14.42
N LEU A 14 5.04 4.27 14.99
CA LEU A 14 6.44 3.81 15.05
C LEU A 14 6.99 3.54 13.64
N GLY A 15 6.22 2.88 12.79
CA GLY A 15 6.58 2.63 11.40
C GLY A 15 6.89 3.91 10.62
N ILE A 16 5.99 4.90 10.73
CA ILE A 16 6.17 6.21 10.10
C ILE A 16 7.39 6.95 10.68
N ALA A 17 7.60 6.90 12.00
CA ALA A 17 8.78 7.52 12.60
C ALA A 17 10.08 6.94 12.04
N TYR A 18 10.15 5.62 11.83
CA TYR A 18 11.30 4.98 11.19
C TYR A 18 11.46 5.36 9.72
N LEU A 19 10.38 5.58 8.97
CA LEU A 19 10.47 6.14 7.61
C LEU A 19 11.08 7.54 7.61
N VAL A 20 10.62 8.41 8.53
CA VAL A 20 11.08 9.79 8.65
C VAL A 20 12.58 9.87 8.95
N ILE A 21 13.10 8.97 9.79
CA ILE A 21 14.55 8.90 10.09
C ILE A 21 15.33 8.03 9.10
N GLN A 22 14.74 7.66 7.97
CA GLN A 22 15.37 6.89 6.88
C GLN A 22 15.87 5.50 7.31
N GLU A 23 15.11 4.82 8.17
CA GLU A 23 15.33 3.43 8.58
C GLU A 23 14.21 2.49 8.06
N PRO A 24 14.09 2.31 6.72
CA PRO A 24 12.95 1.60 6.12
C PRO A 24 12.83 0.13 6.54
N GLN A 25 13.93 -0.58 6.85
CA GLN A 25 13.85 -1.97 7.33
C GLN A 25 13.14 -2.07 8.69
N LYS A 26 13.39 -1.11 9.60
CA LYS A 26 12.69 -1.06 10.89
C LYS A 26 11.23 -0.63 10.69
N ALA A 27 10.99 0.33 9.79
CA ALA A 27 9.64 0.77 9.45
C ALA A 27 8.76 -0.41 8.99
N ILE A 28 9.27 -1.24 8.08
CA ILE A 28 8.54 -2.41 7.54
C ILE A 28 8.01 -3.30 8.66
N LYS A 29 8.85 -3.64 9.65
CA LYS A 29 8.43 -4.49 10.77
C LYS A 29 7.20 -3.93 11.48
N TYR A 30 7.25 -2.65 11.87
CA TYR A 30 6.15 -2.02 12.60
C TYR A 30 4.91 -1.80 11.73
N LEU A 31 5.08 -1.45 10.46
CA LEU A 31 3.96 -1.25 9.54
C LEU A 31 3.26 -2.58 9.18
N GLU A 32 3.99 -3.69 9.10
CA GLU A 32 3.41 -5.02 8.93
C GLU A 32 2.60 -5.46 10.16
N ASP A 33 3.11 -5.20 11.37
CA ASP A 33 2.36 -5.46 12.60
C ASP A 33 1.12 -4.57 12.70
N ALA A 34 1.24 -3.29 12.34
CA ALA A 34 0.12 -2.35 12.26
C ALA A 34 -0.95 -2.81 11.27
N PHE A 35 -0.56 -3.24 10.06
CA PHE A 35 -1.46 -3.76 9.04
C PHE A 35 -2.20 -5.02 9.53
N LYS A 36 -1.50 -5.98 10.14
CA LYS A 36 -2.13 -7.19 10.70
C LYS A 36 -3.13 -6.86 11.78
N THR A 37 -2.81 -5.93 12.68
CA THR A 37 -3.73 -5.50 13.72
C THR A 37 -4.94 -4.76 13.13
N ALA A 38 -4.74 -3.88 12.15
CA ALA A 38 -5.82 -3.19 11.45
C ALA A 38 -6.73 -4.15 10.65
N GLN A 39 -6.15 -5.22 10.10
CA GLN A 39 -6.91 -6.28 9.44
C GLN A 39 -7.78 -7.05 10.44
N ALA A 40 -7.24 -7.39 11.61
CA ALA A 40 -7.99 -8.07 12.66
C ALA A 40 -9.12 -7.21 13.25
N SER A 41 -8.98 -5.88 13.26
CA SER A 41 -10.03 -4.95 13.70
C SER A 41 -11.02 -4.56 12.60
N GLY A 42 -10.74 -4.88 11.32
CA GLY A 42 -11.55 -4.47 10.18
C GLY A 42 -11.43 -2.99 9.81
N ASP A 43 -10.42 -2.27 10.32
CA ASP A 43 -10.21 -0.85 10.03
C ASP A 43 -9.58 -0.68 8.64
N LEU A 44 -10.42 -0.43 7.63
CA LEU A 44 -9.98 -0.28 6.24
C LEU A 44 -9.07 0.95 6.03
N TYR A 45 -9.28 2.03 6.77
CA TYR A 45 -8.44 3.23 6.67
C TYR A 45 -7.02 2.93 7.16
N LEU A 46 -6.88 2.32 8.34
CA LEU A 46 -5.58 1.93 8.87
C LEU A 46 -4.91 0.85 8.03
N GLN A 47 -5.66 -0.10 7.48
CA GLN A 47 -5.10 -1.06 6.51
C GLN A 47 -4.49 -0.34 5.31
N GLY A 48 -5.28 0.53 4.66
CA GLY A 48 -4.85 1.26 3.47
C GLY A 48 -3.65 2.17 3.73
N ARG A 49 -3.66 2.91 4.86
CA ARG A 49 -2.54 3.76 5.27
C ARG A 49 -1.26 2.99 5.58
N ASN A 50 -1.34 1.88 6.30
CA ASN A 50 -0.15 1.07 6.60
C ASN A 50 0.44 0.45 5.33
N LEU A 51 -0.40 0.00 4.39
CA LEU A 51 0.02 -0.49 3.09
C LEU A 51 0.68 0.61 2.22
N ALA A 52 0.15 1.83 2.23
CA ALA A 52 0.78 2.96 1.54
C ALA A 52 2.18 3.28 2.09
N ASN A 53 2.34 3.30 3.42
CA ASN A 53 3.65 3.49 4.04
C ASN A 53 4.59 2.31 3.80
N LEU A 54 4.09 1.07 3.77
CA LEU A 54 4.90 -0.10 3.39
C LEU A 54 5.42 0.03 1.97
N SER A 55 4.60 0.54 1.05
CA SER A 55 4.99 0.79 -0.33
C SER A 55 6.17 1.76 -0.41
N GLU A 56 6.12 2.85 0.35
CA GLU A 56 7.20 3.83 0.46
C GLU A 56 8.47 3.22 1.08
N ALA A 57 8.33 2.39 2.12
CA ALA A 57 9.44 1.69 2.74
C ALA A 57 10.12 0.73 1.75
N TYR A 58 9.35 -0.07 1.02
CA TYR A 58 9.86 -0.99 0.01
C TYR A 58 10.47 -0.27 -1.19
N TYR A 59 9.89 0.85 -1.60
CA TYR A 59 10.45 1.70 -2.65
C TYR A 59 11.82 2.26 -2.25
N SER A 60 11.97 2.73 -1.01
CA SER A 60 13.25 3.21 -0.45
C SER A 60 14.34 2.12 -0.42
N LEU A 61 13.93 0.85 -0.43
CA LEU A 61 14.80 -0.33 -0.51
C LEU A 61 14.95 -0.89 -1.93
N LEU A 62 14.46 -0.17 -2.96
CA LEU A 62 14.42 -0.62 -4.36
C LEU A 62 13.72 -1.98 -4.55
N SER A 63 12.85 -2.35 -3.60
CA SER A 63 12.07 -3.59 -3.64
C SER A 63 10.76 -3.36 -4.39
N PHE A 64 10.87 -3.02 -5.68
CA PHE A 64 9.74 -2.53 -6.47
C PHE A 64 8.55 -3.49 -6.53
N GLU A 65 8.77 -4.80 -6.62
CA GLU A 65 7.66 -5.78 -6.63
C GLU A 65 6.79 -5.68 -5.36
N LYS A 66 7.43 -5.58 -4.19
CA LYS A 66 6.73 -5.42 -2.91
C LYS A 66 6.09 -4.04 -2.76
N ALA A 67 6.75 -3.00 -3.29
CA ALA A 67 6.19 -1.66 -3.33
C ALA A 67 4.92 -1.60 -4.20
N ILE A 68 4.92 -2.26 -5.36
CA ILE A 68 3.76 -2.40 -6.24
C ILE A 68 2.62 -3.12 -5.51
N TYR A 69 2.92 -4.29 -4.94
CA TYR A 69 1.94 -5.10 -4.22
C TYR A 69 1.24 -4.30 -3.11
N THR A 70 2.03 -3.70 -2.20
CA THR A 70 1.49 -2.95 -1.06
C THR A 70 0.84 -1.64 -1.48
N GLY A 71 1.42 -0.92 -2.45
CA GLY A 71 0.90 0.36 -2.93
C GLY A 71 -0.44 0.20 -3.66
N CYS A 72 -0.59 -0.83 -4.51
CA CYS A 72 -1.87 -1.11 -5.17
C CYS A 72 -2.98 -1.45 -4.19
N LEU A 73 -2.70 -2.29 -3.17
CA LEU A 73 -3.66 -2.60 -2.12
C LEU A 73 -4.03 -1.36 -1.30
N GLY A 74 -3.03 -0.57 -0.89
CA GLY A 74 -3.25 0.65 -0.11
C GLY A 74 -4.07 1.69 -0.88
N MET A 75 -3.75 1.89 -2.16
CA MET A 75 -4.50 2.74 -3.08
C MET A 75 -5.95 2.29 -3.17
N TYR A 76 -6.20 1.01 -3.45
CA TYR A 76 -7.55 0.48 -3.58
C TYR A 76 -8.37 0.64 -2.29
N LEU A 77 -7.84 0.24 -1.14
CA LEU A 77 -8.55 0.29 0.14
C LEU A 77 -8.89 1.71 0.56
N LEU A 78 -7.96 2.66 0.36
CA LEU A 78 -8.20 4.07 0.64
C LEU A 78 -9.24 4.66 -0.32
N GLN A 79 -9.21 4.27 -1.59
CA GLN A 79 -10.19 4.74 -2.58
C GLN A 79 -11.59 4.18 -2.30
N GLN A 80 -11.68 2.91 -1.89
CA GLN A 80 -12.94 2.24 -1.54
C GLN A 80 -13.73 2.98 -0.43
N ILE A 81 -13.03 3.67 0.47
CA ILE A 81 -13.62 4.50 1.53
C ILE A 81 -13.65 5.99 1.18
N ALA A 82 -13.45 6.35 -0.09
CA ALA A 82 -13.38 7.73 -0.60
C ALA A 82 -12.32 8.63 0.08
N SER A 83 -11.27 8.04 0.66
CA SER A 83 -10.18 8.80 1.29
C SER A 83 -9.24 9.36 0.22
N ARG A 84 -9.07 10.69 0.16
CA ARG A 84 -8.15 11.35 -0.79
C ARG A 84 -6.69 10.90 -0.65
N GLU A 85 -6.32 10.27 0.46
CA GLU A 85 -4.99 9.71 0.68
C GLU A 85 -4.63 8.58 -0.30
N TRP A 86 -5.61 7.98 -1.00
CA TRP A 86 -5.36 6.98 -2.05
C TRP A 86 -4.41 7.49 -3.15
N ARG A 87 -4.37 8.81 -3.36
CA ARG A 87 -3.53 9.49 -4.35
C ARG A 87 -2.03 9.35 -4.05
N GLN A 88 -1.64 9.27 -2.78
CA GLN A 88 -0.22 9.10 -2.41
C GLN A 88 0.36 7.79 -2.96
N PRO A 89 -0.18 6.59 -2.63
CA PRO A 89 0.31 5.36 -3.20
C PRO A 89 0.09 5.32 -4.73
N ALA A 90 -1.00 5.88 -5.27
CA ALA A 90 -1.20 5.95 -6.73
C ALA A 90 -0.06 6.69 -7.47
N GLY A 91 0.39 7.82 -6.91
CA GLY A 91 1.53 8.57 -7.41
C GLY A 91 2.82 7.78 -7.38
N LEU A 92 3.10 7.12 -6.26
CA LEU A 92 4.28 6.26 -6.13
C LEU A 92 4.24 5.08 -7.11
N ILE A 93 3.09 4.42 -7.26
CA ILE A 93 2.92 3.34 -8.24
C ILE A 93 3.13 3.83 -9.67
N THR A 94 2.68 5.04 -10.00
CA THR A 94 2.91 5.67 -11.31
C THR A 94 4.40 5.94 -11.56
N ILE A 95 5.14 6.39 -10.53
CA ILE A 95 6.60 6.58 -10.60
C ILE A 95 7.30 5.24 -10.84
N ILE A 96 6.96 4.20 -10.07
CA ILE A 96 7.56 2.86 -10.21
C ILE A 96 7.28 2.28 -11.60
N GLN A 97 6.05 2.43 -12.11
CA GLN A 97 5.70 2.03 -13.47
C GLN A 97 6.57 2.75 -14.51
N GLY A 98 6.83 4.04 -14.34
CA GLY A 98 7.72 4.81 -15.21
C GLY A 98 9.19 4.32 -15.16
N GLN A 99 9.69 3.96 -13.98
CA GLN A 99 11.06 3.48 -13.78
C GLN A 99 11.29 2.08 -14.36
N MET A 100 10.32 1.17 -14.18
CA MET A 100 10.44 -0.22 -14.62
C MET A 100 10.03 -0.43 -16.08
N GLY A 101 9.19 0.46 -16.61
CA GLY A 101 8.49 0.27 -17.88
C GLY A 101 7.20 -0.53 -17.71
N VAL A 102 6.27 -0.33 -18.65
CA VAL A 102 4.91 -0.87 -18.59
C VAL A 102 4.91 -2.40 -18.54
N GLU A 103 5.74 -3.07 -19.33
CA GLU A 103 5.77 -4.54 -19.39
C GLU A 103 6.26 -5.15 -18.07
N ALA A 104 7.36 -4.65 -17.51
CA ALA A 104 7.89 -5.14 -16.23
C ALA A 104 6.92 -4.88 -15.08
N PHE A 105 6.25 -3.73 -15.07
CA PHE A 105 5.19 -3.41 -14.11
C PHE A 105 4.00 -4.39 -14.20
N GLN A 106 3.51 -4.67 -15.42
CA GLN A 106 2.42 -5.62 -15.62
C GLN A 106 2.82 -7.03 -15.18
N ASN A 107 4.04 -7.45 -15.48
CA ASN A 107 4.57 -8.74 -15.00
C ASN A 107 4.59 -8.81 -13.46
N ALA A 108 5.03 -7.74 -12.78
CA ALA A 108 5.02 -7.69 -11.32
C ALA A 108 3.61 -7.77 -10.71
N LEU A 109 2.63 -7.10 -11.32
CA LEU A 109 1.21 -7.22 -10.93
C LEU A 109 0.68 -8.64 -11.12
N GLN A 110 0.95 -9.26 -12.28
CA GLN A 110 0.49 -10.61 -12.58
C GLN A 110 1.11 -11.66 -11.65
N GLN A 111 2.39 -11.53 -11.31
CA GLN A 111 3.05 -12.40 -10.33
C GLN A 111 2.40 -12.32 -8.95
N ASN A 112 1.91 -11.14 -8.56
CA ASN A 112 1.23 -10.92 -7.28
C ASN A 112 -0.29 -11.09 -7.34
N ARG A 113 -0.86 -11.37 -8.52
CA ARG A 113 -2.32 -11.47 -8.73
C ARG A 113 -3.03 -12.36 -7.71
N PRO A 114 -2.59 -13.60 -7.40
CA PRO A 114 -3.28 -14.44 -6.41
C PRO A 114 -3.32 -13.83 -5.01
N ARG A 115 -2.22 -13.17 -4.61
CA ARG A 115 -2.11 -12.52 -3.30
C ARG A 115 -2.99 -11.29 -3.22
N ILE A 116 -3.02 -10.47 -4.27
CA ILE A 116 -3.88 -9.28 -4.32
C ILE A 116 -5.36 -9.69 -4.29
N ILE A 117 -5.75 -10.66 -5.11
CA ILE A 117 -7.14 -11.16 -5.15
C ILE A 117 -7.58 -11.71 -3.79
N SER A 118 -6.69 -12.36 -3.04
CA SER A 118 -7.03 -12.85 -1.69
C SER A 118 -7.40 -11.75 -0.69
N LEU A 119 -7.01 -10.49 -0.96
CA LEU A 119 -7.27 -9.35 -0.08
C LEU A 119 -8.41 -8.46 -0.59
N ILE A 120 -8.49 -8.21 -1.90
CA ILE A 120 -9.45 -7.23 -2.47
C ILE A 120 -10.43 -7.84 -3.48
N GLY A 121 -10.38 -9.15 -3.69
CA GLY A 121 -11.21 -9.85 -4.67
C GLY A 121 -10.76 -9.67 -6.11
N VAL A 122 -11.41 -10.38 -7.03
CA VAL A 122 -11.14 -10.30 -8.47
C VAL A 122 -11.52 -8.92 -9.01
N ASP A 123 -12.71 -8.43 -8.65
CA ASP A 123 -13.19 -7.10 -9.07
C ASP A 123 -12.25 -5.98 -8.60
N GLY A 124 -11.73 -6.08 -7.38
CA GLY A 124 -10.77 -5.12 -6.85
C GLY A 124 -9.45 -5.14 -7.61
N TYR A 125 -8.94 -6.33 -7.97
CA TYR A 125 -7.74 -6.46 -8.79
C TYR A 125 -7.94 -5.87 -10.19
N ASP A 126 -9.05 -6.20 -10.84
CA ASP A 126 -9.38 -5.74 -12.19
C ASP A 126 -9.65 -4.23 -12.23
N TYR A 127 -9.99 -3.62 -11.09
CA TYR A 127 -10.17 -2.16 -10.96
C TYR A 127 -8.85 -1.37 -10.81
N LEU A 128 -7.73 -2.00 -10.42
CA LEU A 128 -6.45 -1.30 -10.21
C LEU A 128 -5.95 -0.49 -11.41
N PRO A 129 -6.00 -0.99 -12.66
CA PRO A 129 -5.59 -0.20 -13.82
C PRO A 129 -6.43 1.06 -14.02
N HIS A 130 -7.74 0.99 -13.72
CA HIS A 130 -8.64 2.14 -13.82
C HIS A 130 -8.28 3.22 -12.79
N LEU A 131 -7.94 2.84 -11.56
CA LEU A 131 -7.49 3.78 -10.53
C LEU A 131 -6.21 4.53 -10.91
N LEU A 132 -5.26 3.83 -11.54
CA LEU A 132 -4.02 4.46 -12.01
C LEU A 132 -4.28 5.43 -13.17
N GLU A 133 -5.22 5.10 -14.06
CA GLU A 133 -5.62 6.00 -15.14
C GLU A 133 -6.37 7.23 -14.59
N GLU A 134 -7.29 7.04 -13.66
CA GLU A 134 -7.97 8.13 -12.95
C GLU A 134 -6.96 9.06 -12.28
N TYR A 135 -5.96 8.51 -11.58
CA TYR A 135 -4.92 9.32 -10.96
C TYR A 135 -4.13 10.17 -11.97
N LYS A 136 -3.77 9.58 -13.13
CA LYS A 136 -3.01 10.29 -14.19
C LYS A 136 -3.79 11.45 -14.79
N GLN A 137 -5.11 11.34 -14.89
CA GLN A 137 -5.98 12.41 -15.41
C GLN A 137 -6.16 13.57 -14.43
N LEU A 138 -5.82 13.37 -13.16
CA LEU A 138 -5.92 14.39 -12.10
C LEU A 138 -4.62 15.21 -11.93
N MET A 139 -3.55 14.90 -12.67
CA MET A 139 -2.28 15.63 -12.69
C MET A 139 -2.28 16.71 -13.79
#